data_AF-A0A930FKS7-F1
#
_entry.id   AF-A0A930FKS7-F1
#
_cell.length_a   1.000
_cell.length_b   1.000
_cell.length_c   1.000
_cell.angle_alpha   90.00
_cell.angle_beta   90.00
_cell.angle_gamma   90.00
#
_symmetry.space_group_name_H-M   'P 1'
#
loop_
_entity.id
_entity.type
_entity.pdbx_description
1 polymer ?
#
loop_
_entity_poly.entity_id
_entity_poly.type
_entity_poly.pdbx_seq_one_letter_code
_entity_poly.pdbx_strand_id
1 'polypeptide(L)'
;MRAISFLLFLLTTMVLWGQQPLSQAQATAFKEKVMAKNKTIKTMQTAFTQRKHLEFMANDIETKGKMFFSAPDRLNWQYTTPYQY
;
A
#
# COMPACT_ATOMS: atom_id res chain seq x y z
N MET A 1 -39.47 -3.73 -16.78
CA MET A 1 -38.17 -3.02 -16.83
C MET A 1 -37.96 -2.08 -15.64
N ARG A 2 -38.88 -1.14 -15.34
CA ARG A 2 -38.77 -0.22 -14.18
C ARG A 2 -38.52 -0.90 -12.81
N ALA A 3 -39.26 -1.95 -12.48
CA ALA A 3 -39.10 -2.66 -11.21
C ALA A 3 -37.76 -3.42 -11.10
N ILE A 4 -37.28 -3.98 -12.21
CA ILE A 4 -36.00 -4.70 -12.28
C ILE A 4 -34.83 -3.72 -12.11
N SER A 5 -34.90 -2.56 -12.77
CA SER A 5 -33.90 -1.49 -12.59
C SER A 5 -33.85 -0.98 -11.15
N PHE A 6 -35.00 -0.90 -10.47
CA PHE A 6 -35.07 -0.51 -9.06
C PHE A 6 -34.45 -1.55 -8.12
N LEU A 7 -34.68 -2.84 -8.41
CA LEU A 7 -34.10 -3.96 -7.67
C LEU A 7 -32.58 -4.04 -7.83
N LEU A 8 -32.07 -3.80 -9.05
CA LEU A 8 -30.63 -3.70 -9.33
C LEU A 8 -29.99 -2.51 -8.58
N PHE A 9 -30.67 -1.37 -8.55
CA PHE A 9 -30.21 -0.20 -7.78
C PHE A 9 -30.15 -0.51 -6.27
N LEU A 10 -31.18 -1.16 -5.73
CA LEU A 10 -31.23 -1.55 -4.31
C LEU A 10 -30.14 -2.58 -3.94
N LEU A 11 -29.80 -3.49 -4.86
CA LEU A 11 -28.74 -4.47 -4.64
C LEU A 11 -27.35 -3.80 -4.62
N THR A 12 -27.13 -2.79 -5.47
CA THR A 12 -25.85 -2.06 -5.50
C THR A 12 -25.58 -1.23 -4.25
N THR A 13 -26.61 -0.71 -3.57
CA THR A 13 -26.41 0.11 -2.37
C THR A 13 -26.00 -0.71 -1.15
N MET A 14 -26.36 -2.01 -1.08
CA MET A 14 -25.94 -2.91 0.01
C MET A 14 -24.45 -3.28 -0.03
N VAL A 15 -23.84 -3.29 -1.21
CA VAL A 15 -22.41 -3.64 -1.37
C VAL A 15 -21.49 -2.51 -0.89
N LEU A 16 -21.98 -1.27 -0.84
CA LEU A 16 -21.19 -0.09 -0.47
C LEU A 16 -20.85 0.03 1.03
N TRP A 17 -21.49 -0.76 1.90
CA TRP A 17 -21.33 -0.67 3.36
C TRP A 17 -20.56 -1.86 3.97
N GLY A 18 -19.92 -2.70 3.14
CA GLY A 18 -19.27 -3.93 3.59
C GLY A 18 -17.87 -3.78 4.19
N GLN A 19 -17.28 -2.59 4.20
CA GLN A 19 -15.93 -2.37 4.74
C GLN A 19 -15.99 -2.05 6.24
N GLN A 20 -15.73 -3.06 7.07
CA GLN A 20 -15.55 -2.89 8.52
C GLN A 20 -14.05 -2.83 8.86
N PRO A 21 -13.67 -2.04 9.88
CA PRO A 21 -12.30 -2.08 10.39
C PRO A 21 -11.97 -3.47 10.91
N LEU A 22 -10.70 -3.88 10.79
CA LEU A 22 -10.23 -5.15 11.32
C LEU A 22 -10.42 -5.18 12.84
N SER A 23 -10.96 -6.29 13.34
CA SER A 23 -10.92 -6.56 14.78
C SER A 23 -9.47 -6.76 15.24
N GLN A 24 -9.22 -6.61 16.55
CA GLN A 24 -7.87 -6.81 17.10
C GLN A 24 -7.30 -8.19 16.75
N ALA A 25 -8.12 -9.25 16.81
CA ALA A 25 -7.71 -10.61 16.46
C ALA A 25 -7.35 -10.72 14.97
N GLN A 26 -8.14 -10.11 14.09
CA GLN A 26 -7.88 -10.10 12.65
C GLN A 26 -6.61 -9.30 12.31
N ALA A 27 -6.38 -8.17 12.98
CA ALA A 27 -5.17 -7.36 12.81
C ALA A 27 -3.91 -8.13 13.24
N THR A 28 -3.96 -8.84 14.37
CA THR A 28 -2.86 -9.70 14.83
C THR A 28 -2.59 -10.82 13.82
N ALA A 29 -3.62 -11.56 13.39
CA ALA A 29 -3.47 -12.63 12.41
C ALA A 29 -2.94 -12.12 11.06
N PHE A 30 -3.34 -10.92 10.63
CA PHE A 30 -2.81 -10.26 9.45
C PHE A 30 -1.31 -9.96 9.60
N LYS A 31 -0.91 -9.36 10.74
CA LYS A 31 0.51 -9.05 11.03
C LYS A 31 1.37 -10.31 11.03
N GLU A 32 0.91 -11.40 11.63
CA GLU A 32 1.61 -12.68 11.64
C GLU A 32 1.81 -13.24 10.22
N LYS A 33 0.77 -13.20 9.39
CA LYS A 33 0.85 -13.64 7.98
C LYS A 33 1.85 -12.79 7.19
N VAL A 34 1.83 -11.47 7.36
CA VAL A 34 2.79 -10.55 6.72
C VAL A 34 4.21 -10.87 7.17
N MET A 35 4.45 -11.04 8.47
CA MET A 35 5.77 -11.37 8.99
C MET A 35 6.27 -12.73 8.50
N ALA A 36 5.40 -13.74 8.44
CA ALA A 36 5.73 -15.06 7.92
C ALA A 36 6.16 -14.99 6.45
N LYS A 37 5.46 -14.20 5.61
CA LYS A 37 5.88 -13.99 4.22
C LYS A 37 7.15 -13.16 4.09
N ASN A 38 7.31 -12.09 4.88
CA ASN A 38 8.55 -11.31 4.87
C ASN A 38 9.79 -12.15 5.18
N LYS A 39 9.69 -13.12 6.12
CA LYS A 39 10.80 -14.05 6.43
C LYS A 39 11.23 -14.93 5.26
N THR A 40 10.35 -15.15 4.27
CA THR A 40 10.68 -15.94 3.07
C THR A 40 11.44 -15.15 2.00
N ILE A 41 11.43 -13.82 2.09
CA ILE A 41 12.12 -12.95 1.13
C ILE A 41 13.61 -12.94 1.44
N LYS A 42 14.44 -13.45 0.53
CA LYS A 42 15.91 -13.42 0.65
C LYS A 42 16.50 -12.18 0.01
N THR A 43 15.96 -11.77 -1.13
CA THR A 43 16.36 -10.57 -1.86
C THR A 43 15.14 -9.88 -2.44
N MET A 44 15.21 -8.57 -2.62
CA MET A 44 14.20 -7.78 -3.31
C MET A 44 14.89 -6.64 -4.07
N GLN A 45 14.42 -6.35 -5.28
CA GLN A 45 14.81 -5.18 -6.03
C GLN A 45 13.56 -4.51 -6.57
N THR A 46 13.49 -3.18 -6.43
CA THR A 46 12.36 -2.42 -6.95
C THR A 46 12.77 -0.98 -7.26
N ALA A 47 12.01 -0.33 -8.14
CA ALA A 47 12.03 1.12 -8.29
C ALA A 47 10.91 1.73 -7.42
N PHE A 48 11.14 2.89 -6.82
CA PHE A 48 10.14 3.59 -6.03
C PHE A 48 9.93 5.01 -6.53
N THR A 49 8.71 5.51 -6.34
CA THR A 49 8.35 6.93 -6.41
C THR A 49 7.74 7.30 -5.07
N GLN A 50 8.38 8.21 -4.34
CA GLN A 50 7.94 8.69 -3.04
C GLN A 50 7.35 10.09 -3.20
N ARG A 51 6.16 10.30 -2.64
CA ARG A 51 5.54 11.63 -2.53
C ARG A 51 5.48 12.02 -1.08
N LYS A 52 6.05 13.18 -0.75
CA LYS A 52 6.02 13.75 0.58
C LYS A 52 5.19 15.02 0.55
N HIS A 53 4.02 14.96 1.20
CA HIS A 53 3.19 16.13 1.44
C HIS A 53 3.68 16.86 2.69
N LEU A 54 3.77 18.19 2.61
CA LEU A 54 4.06 19.07 3.74
C LEU A 54 2.96 20.13 3.76
N GLU A 55 2.27 20.29 4.89
CA GLU A 55 1.08 21.16 5.01
C GLU A 55 1.31 22.61 4.55
N PHE A 56 2.55 23.09 4.64
CA PHE A 56 2.95 24.44 4.24
C PHE A 56 3.41 24.57 2.78
N MET A 57 3.50 23.47 2.03
CA MET A 57 3.90 23.48 0.63
C MET A 57 2.69 23.33 -0.27
N ALA A 58 2.64 24.15 -1.33
CA ALA A 58 1.56 24.08 -2.32
C ALA A 58 1.58 22.78 -3.15
N ASN A 59 2.74 22.12 -3.26
CA ASN A 59 2.93 20.91 -4.04
C ASN A 59 3.68 19.85 -3.25
N ASP A 60 3.38 18.57 -3.53
CA ASP A 60 4.11 17.44 -2.98
C ASP A 60 5.54 17.39 -3.53
N ILE A 61 6.48 17.00 -2.68
CA ILE A 61 7.84 16.67 -3.11
C ILE A 61 7.82 15.25 -3.65
N GLU A 62 8.07 15.07 -4.95
CA GLU A 62 8.25 13.76 -5.58
C GLU A 62 9.74 13.41 -5.70
N THR A 63 10.13 12.24 -5.19
CA THR A 63 11.46 11.67 -5.40
C THR A 63 11.34 10.27 -5.98
N LYS A 64 12.34 9.86 -6.77
CA LYS A 64 12.38 8.53 -7.39
C LYS A 64 13.68 7.84 -7.06
N GLY A 65 13.65 6.51 -7.02
CA GLY A 65 14.84 5.77 -6.66
C GLY A 65 14.74 4.27 -6.92
N LYS A 66 15.78 3.57 -6.46
CA LYS A 66 15.85 2.11 -6.48
C LYS A 66 16.12 1.62 -5.07
N MET A 67 15.44 0.55 -4.70
CA MET A 67 15.69 -0.18 -3.47
C MET A 67 16.19 -1.58 -3.80
N PHE A 68 17.23 -1.99 -3.09
CA PHE A 68 17.76 -3.34 -3.09
C PHE A 68 17.82 -3.83 -1.66
N PHE A 69 17.26 -5.01 -1.40
CA PHE A 69 17.29 -5.66 -0.12
C PHE A 69 17.92 -7.04 -0.27
N SER A 70 18.73 -7.42 0.72
CA SER A 70 19.23 -8.78 0.93
C SER A 70 19.18 -9.07 2.42
N ALA A 71 18.48 -10.14 2.78
CA ALA A 71 18.50 -10.67 4.13
C ALA A 71 19.95 -11.03 4.54
N PRO A 72 20.28 -10.95 5.84
CA PRO A 72 19.39 -10.56 6.94
C PRO A 72 19.20 -9.05 7.11
N ASP A 73 20.16 -8.22 6.70
CA ASP A 73 20.30 -6.84 7.19
C ASP A 73 20.84 -5.85 6.15
N ARG A 74 20.97 -6.24 4.88
CA ARG A 74 21.46 -5.35 3.82
C ARG A 74 20.30 -4.66 3.13
N LEU A 75 20.22 -3.34 3.30
CA LEU A 75 19.30 -2.47 2.58
C LEU A 75 20.10 -1.37 1.88
N ASN A 76 19.91 -1.26 0.56
CA ASN A 76 20.42 -0.15 -0.24
C ASN A 76 19.22 0.64 -0.77
N TRP A 77 19.12 1.90 -0.38
CA TRP A 77 18.05 2.81 -0.77
C TRP A 77 18.66 4.01 -1.50
N GLN A 78 18.53 4.02 -2.83
CA GLN A 78 19.18 5.01 -3.68
C GLN A 78 18.16 5.99 -4.22
N TYR A 79 18.41 7.28 -4.04
CA TYR A 79 17.66 8.33 -4.73
C TYR A 79 18.30 8.59 -6.10
N THR A 80 17.45 8.70 -7.12
CA THR A 80 17.86 8.89 -8.51
C THR A 80 17.33 10.19 -9.11
N THR A 81 16.27 10.75 -8.54
CA THR A 81 15.64 11.99 -9.00
C THR A 81 14.94 12.68 -7.82
N PRO A 82 14.99 14.01 -7.69
CA PRO A 82 15.70 14.97 -8.56
C PRO A 82 17.21 15.06 -8.29
N TYR A 83 17.70 14.49 -7.19
CA TYR A 83 19.11 14.51 -6.81
C TYR A 83 19.65 13.08 -6.78
N GLN A 84 20.83 12.87 -7.38
CA GLN A 84 21.61 11.65 -7.26
C GLN A 84 22.66 11.86 -6.17
N TYR A 85 22.59 11.06 -5.12
CA TYR A 85 23.55 11.04 -4.01
C TYR A 85 24.40 9.77 -4.07
#